data_AF-A0A437KCQ9-F1
#
_entry.id   AF-A0A437KCQ9-F1
#
_cell.length_a   1.000
_cell.length_b   1.000
_cell.length_c   1.000
_cell.angle_alpha   90.00
_cell.angle_beta   90.00
_cell.angle_gamma   90.00
#
_symmetry.space_group_name_H-M   'P 1'
#
loop_
_entity.id
_entity.type
_entity.pdbx_description
1 polymer ?
#
loop_
_entity_poly.entity_id
_entity_poly.type
_entity_poly.pdbx_seq_one_letter_code
_entity_poly.pdbx_strand_id
1 'polypeptide(L)'
;MNMDLEHELKQAGVLINTCFQTHFSEMSEIDSATDLEGFLTGKLISNRTSSQKHYLENFIRVISALLKGKQSAEVFQFYVEAQFFMERKDAQQLLNQITHLNAFNEGSLNQRITFPDTDKTPKVNVIITTYNRERYLEQVIDSILQQDYPNIELIVIDDNSKDGTHSLMERKYADAANVIYIRNDKNEGPGTNRLKAFVTHGDGEYILFLDDDDYLIDTNYISRAVDFHEKNPQVSFVAANVFMEKTGASELALSDLKLSNVVKKYDYFINFQKKGYPKPASTLTTVFKRKALIEMDILNMKMVNDSAIYLRSLLVGDAGFIDTIAGVYRIHGNNITFNLKSDFIIENLREKLMIKNMAVNRFNYDGEAVEAWFGSSVYVTIMYYLKYSAKNKSDYNAMFTWTKENCPTIYNKLKYDAMKFFVMRGLSRLRKFGRSAVMQKS
;
A
#
# COMPACT_ATOMS: atom_id res chain seq x y z
N MET A 1 -6.26 37.85 -18.78
CA MET A 1 -6.99 36.74 -18.14
C MET A 1 -8.47 36.98 -18.39
N ASN A 2 -9.21 36.01 -18.91
CA ASN A 2 -10.64 36.20 -19.26
C ASN A 2 -11.45 36.41 -17.97
N MET A 3 -12.44 37.32 -17.94
CA MET A 3 -13.26 37.58 -16.72
C MET A 3 -13.91 36.31 -16.14
N ASP A 4 -14.21 35.35 -17.02
CA ASP A 4 -14.79 34.05 -16.65
C ASP A 4 -13.82 33.18 -15.84
N LEU A 5 -12.54 33.18 -16.23
CA LEU A 5 -11.48 32.43 -15.55
C LEU A 5 -11.17 33.00 -14.16
N GLU A 6 -11.19 34.32 -14.03
CA GLU A 6 -10.99 34.98 -12.73
C GLU A 6 -12.14 34.65 -11.77
N HIS A 7 -13.37 34.54 -12.30
CA HIS A 7 -14.54 34.12 -11.53
C HIS A 7 -14.45 32.64 -11.09
N GLU A 8 -14.06 31.74 -12.00
CA GLU A 8 -13.87 30.30 -11.70
C GLU A 8 -12.77 30.07 -10.66
N LEU A 9 -11.61 30.73 -10.81
CA LEU A 9 -10.51 30.66 -9.83
C LEU A 9 -10.96 31.16 -8.46
N LYS A 10 -11.78 32.22 -8.43
CA LYS A 10 -12.35 32.74 -7.19
C LYS A 10 -13.31 31.74 -6.55
N GLN A 11 -14.19 31.10 -7.32
CA GLN A 11 -15.11 30.09 -6.80
C GLN A 11 -14.37 28.85 -6.26
N ALA A 12 -13.38 28.33 -7.00
CA ALA A 12 -12.55 27.22 -6.54
C ALA A 12 -11.80 27.57 -5.26
N GLY A 13 -11.21 28.77 -5.18
CA GLY A 13 -10.55 29.29 -3.98
C GLY A 13 -11.50 29.38 -2.78
N VAL A 14 -12.75 29.83 -2.99
CA VAL A 14 -13.78 29.87 -1.93
C VAL A 14 -14.11 28.47 -1.43
N LEU A 15 -14.42 27.52 -2.33
CA LEU A 15 -14.74 26.15 -1.93
C LEU A 15 -13.57 25.48 -1.19
N ILE A 16 -12.34 25.65 -1.69
CA ILE A 16 -11.13 25.18 -0.99
C ILE A 16 -11.07 25.78 0.41
N ASN A 17 -11.23 27.11 0.54
CA ASN A 17 -11.21 27.76 1.84
C ASN A 17 -12.32 27.23 2.77
N THR A 18 -13.53 27.00 2.25
CA THR A 18 -14.63 26.38 2.99
C THR A 18 -14.26 24.98 3.48
N CYS A 19 -13.58 24.14 2.68
CA CYS A 19 -13.08 22.82 3.13
C CYS A 19 -12.23 22.96 4.39
N PHE A 20 -11.28 23.90 4.35
CA PHE A 20 -10.33 24.12 5.44
C PHE A 20 -10.99 24.76 6.66
N GLN A 21 -11.95 25.68 6.48
CA GLN A 21 -12.68 26.32 7.58
C GLN A 21 -13.54 25.31 8.34
N THR A 22 -14.28 24.43 7.63
CA THR A 22 -15.07 23.36 8.24
C THR A 22 -14.22 22.43 9.10
N HIS A 23 -13.00 22.12 8.64
CA HIS A 23 -12.12 21.19 9.35
C HIS A 23 -11.35 21.82 10.51
N PHE A 24 -10.94 23.09 10.40
CA PHE A 24 -10.04 23.72 11.37
C PHE A 24 -10.69 24.72 12.34
N SER A 25 -11.99 25.01 12.23
CA SER A 25 -12.79 25.89 13.13
C SER A 25 -12.30 27.33 13.35
N GLU A 26 -11.03 27.63 13.10
CA GLU A 26 -10.32 28.87 13.48
C GLU A 26 -9.33 29.30 12.37
N MET A 27 -9.64 29.07 11.10
CA MET A 27 -8.87 29.71 10.05
C MET A 27 -9.39 31.12 9.82
N SER A 28 -8.61 32.11 10.26
CA SER A 28 -8.64 33.47 9.72
C SER A 28 -8.70 33.37 8.20
N GLU A 29 -9.62 34.12 7.58
CA GLU A 29 -9.85 34.18 6.14
C GLU A 29 -8.52 34.03 5.39
N ILE A 30 -8.38 32.97 4.58
CA ILE A 30 -7.42 33.02 3.50
C ILE A 30 -7.83 34.26 2.71
N ASP A 31 -6.96 35.27 2.71
CA ASP A 31 -7.25 36.59 2.18
C ASP A 31 -7.97 36.44 0.84
N SER A 32 -9.11 37.14 0.71
CA SER A 32 -10.17 36.89 -0.27
C SER A 32 -9.81 37.14 -1.75
N ALA A 33 -8.52 37.13 -2.07
CA ALA A 33 -7.96 37.37 -3.39
C ALA A 33 -7.23 36.13 -3.91
N THR A 34 -7.96 35.32 -4.69
CA THR A 34 -7.56 34.91 -6.07
C THR A 34 -6.11 34.50 -6.32
N ASP A 35 -5.48 33.70 -5.47
CA ASP A 35 -4.18 33.10 -5.81
C ASP A 35 -4.16 31.59 -5.61
N LEU A 36 -4.94 30.88 -6.44
CA LEU A 36 -4.83 29.42 -6.56
C LEU A 36 -3.39 29.03 -6.90
N GLU A 37 -2.65 29.86 -7.65
CA GLU A 37 -1.23 29.65 -7.92
C GLU A 37 -0.39 29.79 -6.63
N GLY A 38 -0.64 30.79 -5.79
CA GLY A 38 -0.05 30.98 -4.47
C GLY A 38 -0.40 29.86 -3.48
N PHE A 39 -1.60 29.31 -3.58
CA PHE A 39 -2.02 28.12 -2.86
C PHE A 39 -1.26 26.88 -3.36
N LEU A 40 -1.24 26.63 -4.67
CA LEU A 40 -0.55 25.50 -5.31
C LEU A 40 0.97 25.57 -5.15
N THR A 41 1.55 26.77 -5.05
CA THR A 41 2.99 27.01 -4.83
C THR A 41 3.35 27.11 -3.35
N GLY A 42 2.38 26.99 -2.44
CA GLY A 42 2.60 27.00 -0.99
C GLY A 42 2.98 28.37 -0.40
N LYS A 43 2.81 29.47 -1.15
CA LYS A 43 3.07 30.84 -0.65
C LYS A 43 2.16 31.22 0.53
N LEU A 44 0.98 30.58 0.66
CA LEU A 44 0.00 30.77 1.75
C LEU A 44 0.32 30.01 3.06
N ILE A 45 1.52 29.42 3.19
CA ILE A 45 1.89 28.49 4.28
C ILE A 45 2.51 29.20 5.51
N SER A 46 2.99 30.43 5.38
CA SER A 46 3.87 31.08 6.37
C SER A 46 3.31 31.18 7.80
N ASN A 47 1.99 31.38 7.96
CA ASN A 47 1.35 31.63 9.27
C ASN A 47 0.53 30.45 9.84
N ARG A 48 0.75 29.22 9.37
CA ARG A 48 -0.04 28.03 9.75
C ARG A 48 0.61 27.16 10.83
N THR A 49 -0.21 26.47 11.62
CA THR A 49 0.27 25.41 12.54
C THR A 49 0.85 24.24 11.73
N SER A 50 1.74 23.44 12.33
CA SER A 50 2.35 22.29 11.64
C SER A 50 1.32 21.30 11.10
N SER A 51 0.20 21.11 11.80
CA SER A 51 -0.90 20.27 11.32
C SER A 51 -1.55 20.87 10.07
N GLN A 52 -1.98 22.14 10.11
CA GLN A 52 -2.56 22.82 8.95
C GLN A 52 -1.63 22.83 7.73
N LYS A 53 -0.32 22.95 7.93
CA LYS A 53 0.68 22.83 6.84
C LYS A 53 0.65 21.46 6.20
N HIS A 54 0.64 20.39 7.00
CA HIS A 54 0.61 19.02 6.50
C HIS A 54 -0.63 18.71 5.66
N TYR A 55 -1.82 19.16 6.10
CA TYR A 55 -3.05 18.99 5.32
C TYR A 55 -2.99 19.72 3.99
N LEU A 56 -2.47 20.95 4.00
CA LEU A 56 -2.34 21.76 2.80
C LEU A 56 -1.39 21.09 1.80
N GLU A 57 -0.24 20.60 2.26
CA GLU A 57 0.72 19.87 1.44
C GLU A 57 0.09 18.64 0.78
N ASN A 58 -0.67 17.84 1.55
CA ASN A 58 -1.37 16.67 1.00
C ASN A 58 -2.46 17.07 0.00
N PHE A 59 -3.23 18.12 0.29
CA PHE A 59 -4.26 18.62 -0.61
C PHE A 59 -3.69 19.17 -1.92
N ILE A 60 -2.61 19.96 -1.85
CA ILE A 60 -1.86 20.42 -3.03
C ILE A 60 -1.33 19.24 -3.83
N ARG A 61 -0.82 18.19 -3.18
CA ARG A 61 -0.35 16.98 -3.86
C ARG A 61 -1.46 16.29 -4.66
N VAL A 62 -2.63 16.09 -4.05
CA VAL A 62 -3.79 15.46 -4.70
C VAL A 62 -4.29 16.31 -5.88
N ILE A 63 -4.50 17.61 -5.69
CA ILE A 63 -4.93 18.50 -6.79
C ILE A 63 -3.89 18.55 -7.91
N SER A 64 -2.61 18.69 -7.57
CA SER A 64 -1.54 18.75 -8.56
C SER A 64 -1.46 17.46 -9.39
N ALA A 65 -1.70 16.30 -8.78
CA ALA A 65 -1.76 15.04 -9.49
C ALA A 65 -2.97 14.97 -10.43
N LEU A 66 -4.14 15.42 -9.98
CA LEU A 66 -5.35 15.50 -10.82
C LEU A 66 -5.13 16.40 -12.04
N LEU A 67 -4.67 17.64 -11.85
CA LEU A 67 -4.42 18.60 -12.93
C LEU A 67 -3.38 18.10 -13.95
N LYS A 68 -2.43 17.27 -13.50
CA LYS A 68 -1.41 16.67 -14.36
C LYS A 68 -1.86 15.39 -15.06
N GLY A 69 -3.11 14.94 -14.87
CA GLY A 69 -3.58 13.65 -15.38
C GLY A 69 -2.89 12.44 -14.74
N LYS A 70 -2.26 12.63 -13.57
CA LYS A 70 -1.53 11.59 -12.84
C LYS A 70 -2.43 10.79 -11.90
N GLN A 71 -3.73 11.03 -11.85
CA GLN A 71 -4.69 10.23 -11.09
C GLN A 71 -6.09 10.48 -11.62
N SER A 72 -7.01 9.56 -11.33
CA SER A 72 -8.41 9.72 -11.71
C SER A 72 -9.12 10.78 -10.85
N ALA A 73 -10.27 11.26 -11.33
CA ALA A 73 -11.08 12.23 -10.63
C ALA A 73 -11.65 11.67 -9.31
N GLU A 74 -11.90 10.36 -9.26
CA GLU A 74 -12.40 9.64 -8.09
C GLU A 74 -11.41 9.69 -6.91
N VAL A 75 -10.10 9.76 -7.17
CA VAL A 75 -9.08 9.93 -6.12
C VAL A 75 -9.24 11.27 -5.42
N PHE A 76 -9.46 12.34 -6.19
CA PHE A 76 -9.67 13.67 -5.63
C PHE A 76 -10.97 13.73 -4.85
N GLN A 77 -12.06 13.22 -5.44
CA GLN A 77 -13.36 13.16 -4.81
C GLN A 77 -13.32 12.38 -3.49
N PHE A 78 -12.75 11.16 -3.49
CA PHE A 78 -12.56 10.37 -2.29
C PHE A 78 -11.80 11.15 -1.21
N TYR A 79 -10.70 11.79 -1.59
CA TYR A 79 -9.87 12.53 -0.63
C TYR A 79 -10.64 13.69 0.02
N VAL A 80 -11.39 14.49 -0.74
CA VAL A 80 -12.13 15.61 -0.15
C VAL A 80 -13.30 15.16 0.71
N GLU A 81 -14.00 14.09 0.32
CA GLU A 81 -15.08 13.48 1.10
C GLU A 81 -14.55 12.89 2.41
N ALA A 82 -13.46 12.11 2.36
CA ALA A 82 -12.93 11.41 3.52
C ALA A 82 -12.10 12.31 4.45
N GLN A 83 -11.32 13.25 3.90
CA GLN A 83 -10.43 14.10 4.71
C GLN A 83 -11.11 15.35 5.26
N PHE A 84 -12.09 15.91 4.54
CA PHE A 84 -12.76 17.16 4.91
C PHE A 84 -14.26 16.98 5.19
N PHE A 85 -14.76 15.74 5.19
CA PHE A 85 -16.18 15.42 5.39
C PHE A 85 -17.11 16.16 4.43
N MET A 86 -16.61 16.46 3.23
CA MET A 86 -17.36 17.18 2.21
C MET A 86 -18.50 16.32 1.68
N GLU A 87 -19.69 16.90 1.52
CA GLU A 87 -20.79 16.19 0.87
C GLU A 87 -20.47 15.92 -0.61
N ARG A 88 -20.88 14.75 -1.11
CA ARG A 88 -20.61 14.30 -2.48
C ARG A 88 -20.96 15.33 -3.57
N LYS A 89 -22.04 16.08 -3.39
CA LYS A 89 -22.50 17.11 -4.32
C LYS A 89 -21.50 18.28 -4.41
N ASP A 90 -20.94 18.67 -3.28
CA ASP A 90 -19.99 19.78 -3.17
C ASP A 90 -18.61 19.34 -3.67
N ALA A 91 -18.24 18.08 -3.41
CA ALA A 91 -17.03 17.46 -3.95
C ALA A 91 -17.06 17.42 -5.49
N GLN A 92 -18.20 17.04 -6.07
CA GLN A 92 -18.40 17.05 -7.51
C GLN A 92 -18.35 18.47 -8.08
N GLN A 93 -18.97 19.44 -7.42
CA GLN A 93 -18.93 20.84 -7.84
C GLN A 93 -17.49 21.38 -7.85
N LEU A 94 -16.72 21.12 -6.79
CA LEU A 94 -15.32 21.51 -6.68
C LEU A 94 -14.47 20.83 -7.76
N LEU A 95 -14.67 19.54 -7.99
CA LEU A 95 -14.01 18.79 -9.05
C LEU A 95 -14.28 19.40 -10.43
N ASN A 96 -15.53 19.74 -10.74
CA ASN A 96 -15.91 20.37 -12.00
C ASN A 96 -15.19 21.72 -12.17
N GLN A 97 -15.17 22.57 -11.14
CA GLN A 97 -14.45 23.84 -11.18
C GLN A 97 -12.94 23.64 -11.40
N ILE A 98 -12.30 22.73 -10.68
CA ILE A 98 -10.85 22.45 -10.81
C ILE A 98 -10.51 21.87 -12.18
N THR A 99 -11.35 20.99 -12.72
CA THR A 99 -11.12 20.36 -14.03
C THR A 99 -11.32 21.34 -15.18
N HIS A 100 -12.28 22.27 -15.08
CA HIS A 100 -12.42 23.39 -16.04
C HIS A 100 -11.15 24.25 -16.11
N LEU A 101 -10.49 24.52 -14.98
CA LEU A 101 -9.20 25.24 -14.98
C LEU A 101 -8.12 24.53 -15.79
N ASN A 102 -8.15 23.19 -15.84
CA ASN A 102 -7.22 22.41 -16.62
C ASN A 102 -7.72 22.08 -18.04
N ALA A 103 -9.01 22.26 -18.34
CA ALA A 103 -9.49 22.31 -19.72
C ALA A 103 -8.85 23.48 -20.49
N PHE A 104 -8.31 24.52 -19.83
CA PHE A 104 -7.42 25.48 -20.49
C PHE A 104 -6.07 24.87 -20.94
N ASN A 105 -5.73 23.67 -20.47
CA ASN A 105 -4.62 22.80 -20.88
C ASN A 105 -5.19 21.43 -21.35
N GLU A 106 -6.12 21.44 -22.32
CA GLU A 106 -6.96 20.29 -22.79
C GLU A 106 -6.25 18.92 -22.96
N GLY A 107 -4.92 18.87 -23.02
CA GLY A 107 -4.16 17.64 -23.26
C GLY A 107 -3.95 16.69 -22.07
N SER A 108 -4.18 17.05 -20.80
CA SER A 108 -3.70 16.23 -19.66
C SER A 108 -4.76 15.41 -18.90
N LEU A 109 -6.00 15.89 -18.73
CA LEU A 109 -6.99 15.22 -17.85
C LEU A 109 -7.60 13.94 -18.44
N ASN A 110 -7.62 13.82 -19.76
CA ASN A 110 -8.35 12.76 -20.48
C ASN A 110 -7.45 11.91 -21.40
N GLN A 111 -6.13 11.86 -21.15
CA GLN A 111 -5.30 10.83 -21.77
C GLN A 111 -5.61 9.47 -21.13
N ARG A 112 -6.82 8.96 -21.39
CA ARG A 112 -7.15 7.56 -21.16
C ARG A 112 -6.22 6.75 -22.03
N ILE A 113 -5.48 5.85 -21.39
CA ILE A 113 -4.70 4.87 -22.12
C ILE A 113 -5.72 3.98 -22.82
N THR A 114 -5.72 4.05 -24.15
CA THR A 114 -6.60 3.22 -24.95
C THR A 114 -5.87 1.91 -25.24
N PHE A 115 -6.54 0.81 -24.96
CA PHE A 115 -6.09 -0.51 -25.34
C PHE A 115 -6.93 -1.00 -26.52
N PRO A 116 -6.36 -1.78 -27.45
CA PRO A 116 -7.12 -2.44 -28.51
C PRO A 116 -8.17 -3.41 -27.91
N ASP A 117 -9.02 -4.00 -28.77
CA ASP A 117 -9.98 -5.02 -28.34
C ASP A 117 -9.33 -6.13 -27.48
N THR A 118 -10.13 -6.74 -26.59
CA THR A 118 -9.68 -7.65 -25.51
C THR A 118 -8.74 -8.77 -25.98
N ASP A 119 -8.89 -9.27 -27.20
CA ASP A 119 -8.08 -10.36 -27.76
C ASP A 119 -6.59 -10.01 -27.91
N LYS A 120 -6.25 -8.71 -27.95
CA LYS A 120 -4.87 -8.21 -28.05
C LYS A 120 -4.41 -7.49 -26.78
N THR A 121 -5.29 -7.34 -25.80
CA THR A 121 -4.99 -6.60 -24.57
C THR A 121 -4.55 -7.57 -23.48
N PRO A 122 -3.39 -7.36 -22.84
CA PRO A 122 -2.88 -8.25 -21.80
C PRO A 122 -3.93 -8.59 -20.73
N LYS A 123 -4.08 -9.86 -20.36
CA LYS A 123 -4.99 -10.22 -19.26
C LYS A 123 -4.36 -9.85 -17.91
N VAL A 124 -5.14 -9.20 -17.04
CA VAL A 124 -4.78 -8.94 -15.65
C VAL A 124 -5.63 -9.83 -14.74
N ASN A 125 -5.00 -10.74 -14.01
CA ASN A 125 -5.68 -11.43 -12.91
C ASN A 125 -5.53 -10.65 -11.61
N VAL A 126 -6.66 -10.34 -10.96
CA VAL A 126 -6.66 -9.84 -9.59
C VAL A 126 -7.02 -10.99 -8.66
N ILE A 127 -6.13 -11.33 -7.73
CA ILE A 127 -6.32 -12.44 -6.80
C ILE A 127 -6.59 -11.86 -5.41
N ILE A 128 -7.81 -12.06 -4.91
CA ILE A 128 -8.24 -11.71 -3.56
C ILE A 128 -8.31 -12.98 -2.71
N THR A 129 -7.61 -12.98 -1.58
CA THR A 129 -7.79 -14.01 -0.55
C THR A 129 -8.67 -13.48 0.56
N THR A 130 -9.72 -14.20 0.94
CA THR A 130 -10.64 -13.73 1.99
C THR A 130 -10.91 -14.74 3.10
N TYR A 131 -11.10 -14.25 4.33
CA TYR A 131 -11.53 -15.06 5.47
C TYR A 131 -12.28 -14.23 6.52
N ASN A 132 -13.60 -14.42 6.61
CA ASN A 132 -14.50 -13.73 7.53
C ASN A 132 -14.47 -12.19 7.41
N ARG A 133 -14.54 -11.67 6.17
CA ARG A 133 -14.47 -10.22 5.88
C ARG A 133 -15.58 -9.75 4.95
N GLU A 134 -16.79 -10.32 5.04
CA GLU A 134 -17.96 -9.94 4.24
C GLU A 134 -18.11 -8.41 4.08
N ARG A 135 -17.94 -7.68 5.19
CA ARG A 135 -18.10 -6.22 5.28
C ARG A 135 -17.13 -5.40 4.42
N TYR A 136 -15.95 -5.94 4.15
CA TYR A 136 -14.91 -5.25 3.39
C TYR A 136 -14.83 -5.77 1.96
N LEU A 137 -15.06 -7.08 1.77
CA LEU A 137 -14.91 -7.77 0.51
C LEU A 137 -15.73 -7.14 -0.62
N GLU A 138 -16.98 -6.75 -0.34
CA GLU A 138 -17.85 -6.09 -1.33
C GLU A 138 -17.18 -4.86 -1.95
N GLN A 139 -16.60 -4.00 -1.12
CA GLN A 139 -15.95 -2.78 -1.58
C GLN A 139 -14.66 -3.08 -2.36
N VAL A 140 -13.91 -4.11 -1.95
CA VAL A 140 -12.72 -4.53 -2.68
C VAL A 140 -13.09 -4.99 -4.08
N ILE A 141 -14.09 -5.86 -4.21
CA ILE A 141 -14.57 -6.38 -5.49
C ILE A 141 -15.07 -5.23 -6.37
N ASP A 142 -15.94 -4.37 -5.84
CA ASP A 142 -16.49 -3.25 -6.59
C ASP A 142 -15.39 -2.29 -7.08
N SER A 143 -14.32 -2.08 -6.30
CA SER A 143 -13.19 -1.24 -6.71
C SER A 143 -12.42 -1.78 -7.92
N ILE A 144 -12.39 -3.12 -8.09
CA ILE A 144 -11.76 -3.78 -9.23
C ILE A 144 -12.67 -3.75 -10.45
N LEU A 145 -13.97 -3.98 -10.25
CA LEU A 145 -14.96 -3.93 -11.34
C LEU A 145 -15.16 -2.52 -11.92
N GLN A 146 -14.77 -1.48 -11.17
CA GLN A 146 -14.79 -0.08 -11.62
C GLN A 146 -13.53 0.36 -12.37
N GLN A 147 -12.51 -0.50 -12.50
CA GLN A 147 -11.31 -0.16 -13.25
C GLN A 147 -11.60 -0.03 -14.75
N ASP A 148 -10.92 0.90 -15.41
CA ASP A 148 -11.07 1.19 -16.84
C ASP A 148 -10.39 0.16 -17.76
N TYR A 149 -9.64 -0.78 -17.19
CA TYR A 149 -8.89 -1.76 -17.94
C TYR A 149 -9.80 -2.88 -18.46
N PRO A 150 -9.85 -3.16 -19.77
CA PRO A 150 -10.92 -3.96 -20.36
C PRO A 150 -10.74 -5.48 -20.17
N ASN A 151 -9.53 -5.96 -19.81
CA ASN A 151 -9.23 -7.39 -19.70
C ASN A 151 -8.80 -7.80 -18.28
N ILE A 152 -9.70 -7.59 -17.31
CA ILE A 152 -9.53 -8.00 -15.92
C ILE A 152 -10.34 -9.27 -15.65
N GLU A 153 -9.70 -10.26 -15.03
CA GLU A 153 -10.38 -11.39 -14.40
C GLU A 153 -10.11 -11.37 -12.89
N LEU A 154 -11.17 -11.32 -12.11
CA LEU A 154 -11.12 -11.27 -10.66
C LEU A 154 -11.29 -12.69 -10.09
N ILE A 155 -10.34 -13.13 -9.28
CA ILE A 155 -10.35 -14.43 -8.61
C ILE A 155 -10.45 -14.19 -7.10
N VAL A 156 -11.57 -14.58 -6.50
CA VAL A 156 -11.81 -14.51 -5.06
C VAL A 156 -11.69 -15.91 -4.49
N ILE A 157 -10.70 -16.14 -3.63
CA ILE A 157 -10.52 -17.40 -2.91
C ILE A 157 -10.88 -17.23 -1.43
N ASP A 158 -11.99 -17.84 -1.03
CA ASP A 158 -12.51 -17.85 0.33
C ASP A 158 -11.94 -19.02 1.14
N ASP A 159 -11.25 -18.69 2.23
CA ASP A 159 -10.55 -19.61 3.12
C ASP A 159 -11.47 -20.31 4.14
N ASN A 160 -12.63 -20.74 3.67
CA ASN A 160 -13.70 -21.35 4.46
C ASN A 160 -14.35 -20.39 5.48
N SER A 161 -14.71 -19.19 5.03
CA SER A 161 -15.44 -18.20 5.83
C SER A 161 -16.74 -18.76 6.39
N LYS A 162 -17.08 -18.27 7.60
CA LYS A 162 -18.26 -18.64 8.40
C LYS A 162 -19.23 -17.48 8.59
N ASP A 163 -18.89 -16.29 8.10
CA ASP A 163 -19.80 -15.14 8.00
C ASP A 163 -20.63 -15.21 6.70
N GLY A 164 -21.24 -14.11 6.28
CA GLY A 164 -22.04 -14.04 5.06
C GLY A 164 -21.24 -13.94 3.76
N THR A 165 -19.90 -14.09 3.78
CA THR A 165 -19.03 -13.98 2.60
C THR A 165 -19.51 -14.84 1.43
N HIS A 166 -19.84 -16.11 1.67
CA HIS A 166 -20.32 -16.99 0.62
C HIS A 166 -21.65 -16.50 0.02
N SER A 167 -22.60 -16.13 0.89
CA SER A 167 -23.91 -15.60 0.48
C SER A 167 -23.81 -14.27 -0.26
N LEU A 168 -22.81 -13.44 0.04
CA LEU A 168 -22.51 -12.20 -0.69
C LEU A 168 -22.06 -12.53 -2.11
N MET A 169 -21.11 -13.47 -2.26
CA MET A 169 -20.57 -13.88 -3.56
C MET A 169 -21.65 -14.47 -4.46
N GLU A 170 -22.47 -15.39 -3.94
CA GLU A 170 -23.57 -15.99 -4.71
C GLU A 170 -24.62 -14.98 -5.16
N ARG A 171 -24.93 -13.99 -4.31
CA ARG A 171 -26.06 -13.09 -4.57
C ARG A 171 -25.70 -11.89 -5.44
N LYS A 172 -24.47 -11.39 -5.35
CA LYS A 172 -24.06 -10.15 -6.04
C LYS A 172 -23.14 -10.40 -7.24
N TYR A 173 -22.37 -11.49 -7.23
CA TYR A 173 -21.29 -11.70 -8.19
C TYR A 173 -21.35 -13.04 -8.95
N ALA A 174 -22.36 -13.89 -8.72
CA ALA A 174 -22.47 -15.18 -9.41
C ALA A 174 -22.59 -15.08 -10.94
N ASP A 175 -23.25 -14.03 -11.43
CA ASP A 175 -23.48 -13.80 -12.87
C ASP A 175 -22.41 -12.90 -13.51
N ALA A 176 -21.42 -12.44 -12.74
CA ALA A 176 -20.35 -11.60 -13.25
C ALA A 176 -19.35 -12.46 -14.05
N ALA A 177 -19.36 -12.32 -15.38
CA ALA A 177 -18.59 -13.16 -16.30
C ALA A 177 -17.07 -13.16 -16.05
N ASN A 178 -16.55 -12.11 -15.42
CA ASN A 178 -15.14 -11.93 -15.11
C ASN A 178 -14.80 -12.17 -13.63
N VAL A 179 -15.70 -12.77 -12.84
CA VAL A 179 -15.48 -13.09 -11.42
C VAL A 179 -15.49 -14.61 -11.24
N ILE A 180 -14.40 -15.13 -10.68
CA ILE A 180 -14.22 -16.52 -10.30
C ILE A 180 -14.21 -16.61 -8.78
N TYR A 181 -15.16 -17.35 -8.22
CA TYR A 181 -15.21 -17.60 -6.77
C TYR A 181 -14.81 -19.05 -6.46
N ILE A 182 -13.80 -19.19 -5.60
CA ILE A 182 -13.27 -20.48 -5.14
C ILE A 182 -13.44 -20.53 -3.63
N ARG A 183 -13.98 -21.61 -3.10
CA ARG A 183 -14.11 -21.81 -1.66
C ARG A 183 -13.31 -23.02 -1.21
N ASN A 184 -12.51 -22.85 -0.17
CA ASN A 184 -11.78 -23.94 0.45
C ASN A 184 -12.68 -24.71 1.44
N ASP A 185 -12.38 -26.00 1.62
CA ASP A 185 -13.03 -26.84 2.63
C ASP A 185 -12.54 -26.54 4.06
N LYS A 186 -11.35 -25.96 4.19
CA LYS A 186 -10.68 -25.61 5.45
C LYS A 186 -9.86 -24.34 5.31
N ASN A 187 -9.51 -23.72 6.44
CA ASN A 187 -8.61 -22.57 6.47
C ASN A 187 -7.16 -23.02 6.21
N GLU A 188 -6.55 -22.54 5.13
CA GLU A 188 -5.18 -22.84 4.69
C GLU A 188 -4.25 -21.63 4.76
N GLY A 189 -4.79 -20.45 5.07
CA GLY A 189 -4.08 -19.20 5.22
C GLY A 189 -3.84 -18.46 3.90
N PRO A 190 -3.56 -17.14 4.00
CA PRO A 190 -3.55 -16.24 2.84
C PRO A 190 -2.41 -16.54 1.85
N GLY A 191 -1.26 -17.03 2.33
CA GLY A 191 -0.15 -17.38 1.44
C GLY A 191 -0.45 -18.61 0.57
N THR A 192 -1.00 -19.66 1.19
CA THR A 192 -1.44 -20.87 0.49
C THR A 192 -2.52 -20.55 -0.54
N ASN A 193 -3.48 -19.69 -0.16
CA ASN A 193 -4.57 -19.30 -1.05
C ASN A 193 -4.12 -18.45 -2.23
N ARG A 194 -3.20 -17.50 -2.02
CA ARG A 194 -2.57 -16.74 -3.11
C ARG A 194 -1.92 -17.69 -4.12
N LEU A 195 -1.15 -18.67 -3.64
CA LEU A 195 -0.48 -19.63 -4.52
C LEU A 195 -1.49 -20.53 -5.24
N LYS A 196 -2.48 -21.06 -4.53
CA LYS A 196 -3.53 -21.93 -5.10
C LYS A 196 -4.30 -21.22 -6.21
N ALA A 197 -4.75 -19.98 -5.97
CA ALA A 197 -5.43 -19.17 -6.97
C ALA A 197 -4.51 -18.86 -8.16
N PHE A 198 -3.25 -18.49 -7.91
CA PHE A 198 -2.27 -18.22 -8.96
C PHE A 198 -2.02 -19.44 -9.87
N VAL A 199 -1.86 -20.62 -9.28
CA VAL A 199 -1.61 -21.87 -10.03
C VAL A 199 -2.81 -22.29 -10.86
N THR A 200 -4.02 -22.12 -10.33
CA THR A 200 -5.25 -22.64 -10.95
C THR A 200 -5.85 -21.70 -11.98
N HIS A 201 -5.79 -20.39 -11.75
CA HIS A 201 -6.48 -19.38 -12.58
C HIS A 201 -5.60 -18.16 -12.90
N GLY A 202 -4.41 -18.03 -12.31
CA GLY A 202 -3.50 -16.91 -12.57
C GLY A 202 -2.74 -17.07 -13.89
N ASP A 203 -3.44 -17.11 -15.02
CA ASP A 203 -2.89 -17.31 -16.37
C ASP A 203 -2.60 -16.00 -17.13
N GLY A 204 -3.09 -14.87 -16.65
CA GLY A 204 -2.91 -13.55 -17.22
C GLY A 204 -1.47 -13.07 -17.23
N GLU A 205 -1.16 -12.17 -18.15
CA GLU A 205 0.18 -11.61 -18.32
C GLU A 205 0.63 -10.82 -17.08
N TYR A 206 -0.35 -10.26 -16.37
CA TYR A 206 -0.17 -9.46 -15.16
C TYR A 206 -1.00 -10.01 -14.00
N ILE A 207 -0.44 -9.96 -12.79
CA ILE A 207 -1.07 -10.46 -11.56
C ILE A 207 -1.06 -9.34 -10.51
N LEU A 208 -2.20 -9.09 -9.88
CA LEU A 208 -2.35 -8.24 -8.71
C LEU A 208 -2.80 -9.09 -7.52
N PHE A 209 -2.01 -9.13 -6.45
CA PHE A 209 -2.44 -9.77 -5.20
C PHE A 209 -3.05 -8.72 -4.28
N LEU A 210 -4.34 -8.82 -3.98
CA LEU A 210 -5.07 -7.83 -3.21
C LEU A 210 -5.63 -8.45 -1.92
N ASP A 211 -5.40 -7.79 -0.78
CA ASP A 211 -6.00 -8.20 0.49
C ASP A 211 -7.47 -7.77 0.55
N ASP A 212 -8.30 -8.53 1.27
CA ASP A 212 -9.77 -8.37 1.32
C ASP A 212 -10.26 -7.19 2.17
N ASP A 213 -9.35 -6.39 2.72
CA ASP A 213 -9.62 -5.17 3.46
C ASP A 213 -9.04 -3.89 2.84
N ASP A 214 -8.35 -3.99 1.70
CA ASP A 214 -7.77 -2.90 0.93
C ASP A 214 -8.53 -2.70 -0.39
N TYR A 215 -8.56 -1.48 -0.95
CA TYR A 215 -9.29 -1.24 -2.20
C TYR A 215 -8.65 -0.15 -3.07
N LEU A 216 -8.88 -0.23 -4.38
CA LEU A 216 -8.47 0.83 -5.31
C LEU A 216 -9.49 1.97 -5.29
N ILE A 217 -9.02 3.19 -5.48
CA ILE A 217 -9.87 4.38 -5.66
C ILE A 217 -9.58 5.08 -6.98
N ASP A 218 -8.40 4.84 -7.55
CA ASP A 218 -8.06 5.34 -8.86
C ASP A 218 -8.56 4.37 -9.92
N THR A 219 -9.60 4.78 -10.65
CA THR A 219 -10.28 3.96 -11.66
C THR A 219 -9.42 3.71 -12.91
N ASN A 220 -8.32 4.45 -13.09
CA ASN A 220 -7.40 4.31 -14.21
C ASN A 220 -6.08 3.64 -13.81
N TYR A 221 -6.00 3.02 -12.62
CA TYR A 221 -4.74 2.55 -12.10
C TYR A 221 -4.19 1.35 -12.86
N ILE A 222 -5.01 0.31 -13.07
CA ILE A 222 -4.56 -0.92 -13.73
C ILE A 222 -4.07 -0.62 -15.15
N SER A 223 -4.79 0.21 -15.90
CA SER A 223 -4.36 0.69 -17.22
C SER A 223 -2.98 1.33 -17.22
N ARG A 224 -2.71 2.23 -16.25
CA ARG A 224 -1.40 2.87 -16.13
C ARG A 224 -0.30 1.91 -15.70
N ALA A 225 -0.61 0.96 -14.82
CA ALA A 225 0.34 -0.06 -14.40
C ALA A 225 0.74 -0.98 -15.56
N VAL A 226 -0.22 -1.39 -16.40
CA VAL A 226 0.05 -2.19 -17.59
C VAL A 226 0.86 -1.40 -18.62
N ASP A 227 0.44 -0.18 -18.98
CA ASP A 227 1.19 0.68 -19.91
C ASP A 227 2.64 0.92 -19.43
N PHE A 228 2.84 1.06 -18.12
CA PHE A 228 4.17 1.17 -17.56
C PHE A 228 5.02 -0.08 -17.84
N HIS A 229 4.46 -1.28 -17.66
CA HIS A 229 5.15 -2.54 -17.96
C HIS A 229 5.45 -2.71 -19.44
N GLU A 230 4.54 -2.31 -20.33
CA GLU A 230 4.73 -2.36 -21.78
C GLU A 230 5.89 -1.45 -22.21
N LYS A 231 5.98 -0.24 -21.63
CA LYS A 231 7.07 0.71 -21.89
C LYS A 231 8.39 0.32 -21.20
N ASN A 232 8.35 -0.56 -20.19
CA ASN A 232 9.50 -0.94 -19.38
C ASN A 232 9.57 -2.47 -19.23
N PRO A 233 9.89 -3.22 -20.30
CA PRO A 233 9.81 -4.68 -20.31
C PRO A 233 10.70 -5.36 -19.24
N GLN A 234 11.76 -4.70 -18.79
CA GLN A 234 12.69 -5.15 -17.73
C GLN A 234 12.13 -5.11 -16.31
N VAL A 235 10.99 -4.45 -16.10
CA VAL A 235 10.37 -4.31 -14.78
C VAL A 235 9.63 -5.59 -14.41
N SER A 236 9.85 -6.05 -13.17
CA SER A 236 9.21 -7.24 -12.60
C SER A 236 7.88 -6.92 -11.94
N PHE A 237 7.76 -5.73 -11.34
CA PHE A 237 6.54 -5.24 -10.73
C PHE A 237 6.44 -3.71 -10.78
N VAL A 238 5.21 -3.20 -10.80
CA VAL A 238 4.91 -1.76 -10.73
C VAL A 238 4.06 -1.51 -9.50
N ALA A 239 4.42 -0.51 -8.69
CA ALA A 239 3.68 -0.12 -7.50
C ALA A 239 3.36 1.39 -7.48
N ALA A 240 2.40 1.78 -6.65
CA ALA A 240 2.00 3.18 -6.45
C ALA A 240 1.73 3.49 -4.98
N ASN A 241 1.54 4.79 -4.67
CA ASN A 241 1.20 5.24 -3.34
C ASN A 241 -0.26 4.92 -3.01
N VAL A 242 -0.57 4.92 -1.72
CA VAL A 242 -1.89 4.70 -1.13
C VAL A 242 -2.17 5.76 -0.07
N PHE A 243 -3.45 5.99 0.21
CA PHE A 243 -3.87 6.52 1.51
C PHE A 243 -3.81 5.40 2.54
N MET A 244 -3.44 5.74 3.77
CA MET A 244 -3.44 4.86 4.93
C MET A 244 -4.59 5.29 5.84
N GLU A 245 -5.65 4.50 5.85
CA GLU A 245 -6.85 4.73 6.65
C GLU A 245 -6.73 3.96 7.96
N LYS A 246 -6.51 4.67 9.06
CA LYS A 246 -6.40 4.05 10.39
C LYS A 246 -7.72 4.19 11.14
N THR A 247 -8.23 3.08 11.68
CA THR A 247 -9.47 3.10 12.48
C THR A 247 -9.35 4.08 13.64
N GLY A 248 -10.30 5.02 13.72
CA GLY A 248 -10.37 6.04 14.76
C GLY A 248 -9.40 7.22 14.60
N ALA A 249 -8.67 7.30 13.48
CA ALA A 249 -7.91 8.50 13.14
C ALA A 249 -8.83 9.52 12.44
N SER A 250 -8.55 10.81 12.67
CA SER A 250 -9.21 11.93 11.99
C SER A 250 -8.55 12.30 10.65
N GLU A 251 -7.44 11.63 10.29
CA GLU A 251 -6.59 12.00 9.15
C GLU A 251 -6.28 10.77 8.30
N LEU A 252 -6.36 10.95 6.98
CA LEU A 252 -5.79 10.04 6.01
C LEU A 252 -4.29 10.34 5.90
N ALA A 253 -3.45 9.38 6.32
CA ALA A 253 -2.02 9.50 6.08
C ALA A 253 -1.70 9.08 4.64
N LEU A 254 -0.71 9.70 4.00
CA LEU A 254 -0.27 9.30 2.68
C LEU A 254 1.01 8.46 2.78
N SER A 255 1.05 7.35 2.05
CA SER A 255 2.34 6.72 1.76
C SER A 255 3.14 7.60 0.79
N ASP A 256 4.46 7.51 0.87
CA ASP A 256 5.32 8.23 -0.04
C ASP A 256 6.54 7.41 -0.40
N LEU A 257 6.47 6.75 -1.55
CA LEU A 257 7.56 5.93 -2.05
C LEU A 257 8.77 6.78 -2.44
N LYS A 258 8.59 8.02 -2.92
CA LYS A 258 9.68 8.93 -3.34
C LYS A 258 10.77 8.29 -4.21
N LEU A 259 10.41 7.31 -5.04
CA LEU A 259 11.36 6.58 -5.89
C LEU A 259 11.28 7.10 -7.33
N SER A 260 12.38 6.93 -8.07
CA SER A 260 12.39 7.11 -9.52
C SER A 260 11.40 6.16 -10.18
N ASN A 261 10.93 6.53 -11.38
CA ASN A 261 9.98 5.70 -12.12
C ASN A 261 10.47 4.24 -12.25
N VAL A 262 11.77 4.03 -12.47
CA VAL A 262 12.38 2.69 -12.43
C VAL A 262 13.55 2.70 -11.46
N VAL A 263 13.63 1.68 -10.60
CA VAL A 263 14.74 1.44 -9.66
C VAL A 263 15.37 0.10 -9.99
N LYS A 264 16.71 0.09 -10.09
CA LYS A 264 17.46 -1.11 -10.46
C LYS A 264 17.33 -2.20 -9.40
N LYS A 265 17.13 -3.42 -9.89
CA LYS A 265 16.80 -4.59 -9.05
C LYS A 265 17.81 -4.85 -7.94
N TYR A 266 19.11 -4.78 -8.25
CA TYR A 266 20.19 -4.98 -7.29
C TYR A 266 20.19 -3.88 -6.21
N ASP A 267 20.18 -2.61 -6.64
CA ASP A 267 20.21 -1.46 -5.73
C ASP A 267 19.01 -1.45 -4.78
N TYR A 268 17.83 -1.80 -5.29
CA TYR A 268 16.65 -1.88 -4.43
C TYR A 268 16.71 -3.09 -3.50
N PHE A 269 17.15 -4.24 -3.98
CA PHE A 269 17.27 -5.45 -3.15
C PHE A 269 18.18 -5.21 -1.93
N ILE A 270 19.42 -4.74 -2.16
CA ILE A 270 20.40 -4.52 -1.07
C ILE A 270 19.99 -3.41 -0.11
N ASN A 271 19.11 -2.50 -0.54
CA ASN A 271 18.61 -1.39 0.26
C ASN A 271 17.15 -1.54 0.69
N PHE A 272 16.51 -2.69 0.46
CA PHE A 272 15.10 -2.88 0.73
C PHE A 272 14.73 -2.50 2.17
N GLN A 273 13.73 -1.62 2.34
CA GLN A 273 13.28 -1.02 3.61
C GLN A 273 14.30 -0.12 4.34
N LYS A 274 15.42 0.24 3.70
CA LYS A 274 16.31 1.30 4.20
C LYS A 274 15.80 2.67 3.78
N LYS A 275 16.36 3.73 4.38
CA LYS A 275 16.04 5.12 4.03
C LYS A 275 16.27 5.34 2.53
N GLY A 276 15.26 5.87 1.84
CA GLY A 276 15.28 6.09 0.40
C GLY A 276 14.83 4.90 -0.45
N TYR A 277 14.59 3.73 0.16
CA TYR A 277 14.11 2.51 -0.51
C TYR A 277 12.94 1.90 0.27
N PRO A 278 11.83 2.64 0.43
CA PRO A 278 10.68 2.16 1.16
C PRO A 278 10.09 0.93 0.45
N LYS A 279 9.56 -0.01 1.24
CA LYS A 279 8.70 -1.07 0.71
C LYS A 279 7.30 -0.47 0.45
N PRO A 280 6.60 -0.86 -0.63
CA PRO A 280 5.18 -0.54 -0.80
C PRO A 280 4.35 -0.91 0.43
N ALA A 281 3.37 -0.07 0.77
CA ALA A 281 2.58 -0.23 1.98
C ALA A 281 1.80 -1.56 2.02
N SER A 282 1.33 -1.99 0.85
CA SER A 282 0.59 -3.23 0.62
C SER A 282 0.85 -3.72 -0.80
N THR A 283 0.51 -4.97 -1.11
CA THR A 283 0.45 -5.45 -2.50
C THR A 283 -0.76 -4.90 -3.26
N LEU A 284 -1.66 -4.14 -2.61
CA LEU A 284 -2.87 -3.58 -3.21
C LEU A 284 -2.63 -2.80 -4.50
N THR A 285 -1.48 -2.14 -4.63
CA THR A 285 -1.10 -1.40 -5.84
C THR A 285 -0.10 -2.15 -6.70
N THR A 286 0.35 -3.34 -6.32
CA THR A 286 1.47 -3.96 -7.04
C THR A 286 1.01 -4.90 -8.14
N VAL A 287 1.13 -4.44 -9.38
CA VAL A 287 0.92 -5.25 -10.58
C VAL A 287 2.23 -5.93 -10.94
N PHE A 288 2.29 -7.25 -10.76
CA PHE A 288 3.43 -8.09 -11.09
C PHE A 288 3.33 -8.61 -12.52
N LYS A 289 4.46 -8.72 -13.22
CA LYS A 289 4.52 -9.46 -14.49
C LYS A 289 4.51 -10.95 -14.18
N ARG A 290 3.56 -11.72 -14.70
CA ARG A 290 3.44 -13.18 -14.42
C ARG A 290 4.72 -13.93 -14.75
N LYS A 291 5.36 -13.60 -15.88
CA LYS A 291 6.65 -14.18 -16.27
C LYS A 291 7.71 -14.01 -15.16
N ALA A 292 7.76 -12.83 -14.54
CA ALA A 292 8.69 -12.56 -13.45
C ALA A 292 8.35 -13.39 -12.19
N LEU A 293 7.05 -13.56 -11.87
CA LEU A 293 6.62 -14.43 -10.76
C LEU A 293 7.05 -15.88 -10.98
N ILE A 294 6.93 -16.41 -12.21
CA ILE A 294 7.41 -17.76 -12.54
C ILE A 294 8.93 -17.84 -12.46
N GLU A 295 9.65 -16.88 -13.05
CA GLU A 295 11.11 -16.87 -13.07
C GLU A 295 11.72 -16.77 -11.66
N MET A 296 11.08 -16.00 -10.77
CA MET A 296 11.48 -15.87 -9.36
C MET A 296 11.08 -17.07 -8.49
N ASP A 297 10.51 -18.10 -9.11
CA ASP A 297 10.21 -19.39 -8.50
C ASP A 297 9.07 -19.34 -7.46
N ILE A 298 7.98 -18.63 -7.81
CA ILE A 298 6.78 -18.53 -6.95
C ILE A 298 6.17 -19.89 -6.61
N LEU A 299 6.24 -20.86 -7.54
CA LEU A 299 5.64 -22.18 -7.38
C LEU A 299 6.24 -22.99 -6.22
N ASN A 300 7.48 -22.69 -5.83
CA ASN A 300 8.18 -23.33 -4.73
C ASN A 300 8.34 -22.43 -3.50
N MET A 301 7.68 -21.27 -3.48
CA MET A 301 7.66 -20.42 -2.29
C MET A 301 6.96 -21.11 -1.14
N LYS A 302 7.63 -21.16 0.02
CA LYS A 302 7.01 -21.66 1.25
C LYS A 302 6.12 -20.61 1.90
N MET A 303 6.43 -19.33 1.65
CA MET A 303 5.70 -18.23 2.25
C MET A 303 5.44 -17.14 1.21
N VAL A 304 4.21 -17.12 0.66
CA VAL A 304 3.75 -16.13 -0.32
C VAL A 304 3.19 -14.90 0.42
N ASN A 305 4.10 -14.16 1.07
CA ASN A 305 3.79 -12.86 1.69
C ASN A 305 4.36 -11.70 0.86
N ASP A 306 3.89 -10.49 1.13
CA ASP A 306 4.27 -9.26 0.43
C ASP A 306 5.79 -9.10 0.26
N SER A 307 6.54 -9.21 1.35
CA SER A 307 7.97 -8.92 1.42
C SER A 307 8.78 -9.95 0.66
N ALA A 308 8.40 -11.22 0.75
CA ALA A 308 9.04 -12.31 0.03
C ALA A 308 8.81 -12.18 -1.48
N ILE A 309 7.58 -11.86 -1.90
CA ILE A 309 7.26 -11.66 -3.33
C ILE A 309 8.05 -10.48 -3.90
N TYR A 310 8.12 -9.33 -3.21
CA TYR A 310 8.93 -8.19 -3.65
C TYR A 310 10.41 -8.57 -3.78
N LEU A 311 11.00 -9.14 -2.73
CA LEU A 311 12.43 -9.48 -2.70
C LEU A 311 12.81 -10.50 -3.78
N ARG A 312 11.97 -11.51 -4.03
CA ARG A 312 12.19 -12.48 -5.11
C ARG A 312 12.01 -11.85 -6.49
N SER A 313 11.02 -10.97 -6.67
CA SER A 313 10.83 -10.24 -7.94
C SER A 313 12.05 -9.37 -8.27
N LEU A 314 12.68 -8.78 -7.25
CA LEU A 314 13.95 -8.04 -7.37
C LEU A 314 15.17 -8.92 -7.69
N LEU A 315 15.06 -10.23 -7.77
CA LEU A 315 16.12 -11.09 -8.31
C LEU A 315 16.09 -11.13 -9.84
N VAL A 316 14.89 -11.01 -10.42
CA VAL A 316 14.66 -11.23 -11.85
C VAL A 316 14.52 -9.93 -12.64
N GLY A 317 13.88 -8.89 -12.10
CA GLY A 317 13.66 -7.63 -12.82
C GLY A 317 13.63 -6.37 -11.95
N ASP A 318 13.73 -5.22 -12.59
CA ASP A 318 13.70 -3.90 -11.93
C ASP A 318 12.33 -3.62 -11.29
N ALA A 319 12.26 -2.61 -10.41
CA ALA A 319 11.00 -2.16 -9.83
C ALA A 319 10.52 -0.89 -10.54
N GLY A 320 9.23 -0.84 -10.86
CA GLY A 320 8.54 0.32 -11.40
C GLY A 320 7.71 1.05 -10.34
N PHE A 321 7.65 2.37 -10.43
CA PHE A 321 6.87 3.21 -9.54
C PHE A 321 6.08 4.25 -10.32
N ILE A 322 4.78 4.28 -10.09
CA ILE A 322 3.90 5.32 -10.62
C ILE A 322 3.65 6.32 -9.49
N ASP A 323 4.02 7.58 -9.74
CA ASP A 323 3.76 8.71 -8.84
C ASP A 323 2.27 9.11 -8.88
N THR A 324 1.44 8.26 -8.31
CA THR A 324 -0.01 8.42 -8.14
C THR A 324 -0.46 7.84 -6.80
N ILE A 325 -1.67 8.18 -6.37
CA ILE A 325 -2.34 7.55 -5.23
C ILE A 325 -3.41 6.63 -5.81
N ALA A 326 -3.19 5.32 -5.71
CA ALA A 326 -4.02 4.34 -6.42
C ALA A 326 -5.15 3.76 -5.56
N GLY A 327 -4.97 3.69 -4.24
CA GLY A 327 -5.88 2.98 -3.36
C GLY A 327 -5.76 3.37 -1.90
N VAL A 328 -6.49 2.64 -1.06
CA VAL A 328 -6.58 2.84 0.39
C VAL A 328 -6.14 1.56 1.08
N TYR A 329 -5.11 1.69 1.91
CA TYR A 329 -4.62 0.65 2.81
C TYR A 329 -5.23 0.81 4.20
N ARG A 330 -5.94 -0.21 4.69
CA ARG A 330 -6.63 -0.14 5.99
C ARG A 330 -5.77 -0.65 7.14
N ILE A 331 -5.74 0.14 8.22
CA ILE A 331 -5.03 -0.19 9.45
C ILE A 331 -6.03 -0.32 10.60
N HIS A 332 -6.36 -1.56 10.96
CA HIS A 332 -7.24 -1.88 12.07
C HIS A 332 -6.66 -2.94 13.02
N GLY A 333 -7.28 -3.14 14.19
CA GLY A 333 -6.77 -4.07 15.22
C GLY A 333 -6.72 -5.54 14.78
N ASN A 334 -7.40 -5.90 13.70
CA ASN A 334 -7.48 -7.26 13.17
C ASN A 334 -6.44 -7.56 12.07
N ASN A 335 -5.54 -6.63 11.71
CA ASN A 335 -4.47 -6.95 10.75
C ASN A 335 -3.59 -8.06 11.33
N ILE A 336 -3.27 -9.08 10.52
CA ILE A 336 -2.49 -10.27 10.91
C ILE A 336 -1.16 -9.87 11.58
N THR A 337 -0.56 -8.76 11.13
CA THR A 337 0.74 -8.23 11.58
C THR A 337 0.81 -7.95 13.09
N PHE A 338 -0.30 -7.73 13.80
CA PHE A 338 -0.28 -7.41 15.23
C PHE A 338 -0.19 -8.62 16.17
N ASN A 339 -0.42 -9.85 15.68
CA ASN A 339 -0.48 -11.05 16.52
C ASN A 339 0.24 -12.26 15.88
N LEU A 340 1.44 -12.01 15.35
CA LEU A 340 2.25 -13.04 14.70
C LEU A 340 2.71 -14.12 15.70
N LYS A 341 2.69 -15.38 15.26
CA LYS A 341 3.24 -16.53 16.01
C LYS A 341 4.73 -16.65 15.72
N SER A 342 5.49 -17.24 16.65
CA SER A 342 6.93 -17.50 16.49
C SER A 342 7.23 -18.34 15.25
N ASP A 343 6.44 -19.37 14.99
CA ASP A 343 6.62 -20.26 13.82
C ASP A 343 6.50 -19.50 12.49
N PHE A 344 5.52 -18.59 12.39
CA PHE A 344 5.37 -17.72 11.21
C PHE A 344 6.60 -16.84 10.98
N ILE A 345 7.21 -16.32 12.06
CA ILE A 345 8.44 -15.53 11.96
C ILE A 345 9.62 -16.40 11.54
N ILE A 346 9.73 -17.62 12.08
CA ILE A 346 10.77 -18.57 11.68
C ILE A 346 10.64 -18.93 10.19
N GLU A 347 9.43 -19.16 9.70
CA GLU A 347 9.18 -19.38 8.27
C GLU A 347 9.58 -18.18 7.42
N ASN A 348 9.24 -16.96 7.84
CA ASN A 348 9.68 -15.73 7.17
C ASN A 348 11.21 -15.62 7.11
N LEU A 349 11.89 -15.94 8.21
CA LEU A 349 13.35 -15.91 8.29
C LEU A 349 14.00 -17.00 7.41
N ARG A 350 13.40 -18.20 7.33
CA ARG A 350 13.82 -19.27 6.41
C ARG A 350 13.64 -18.85 4.95
N GLU A 351 12.54 -18.20 4.62
CA GLU A 351 12.28 -17.66 3.29
C GLU A 351 13.35 -16.62 2.90
N LYS A 352 13.71 -15.71 3.83
CA LYS A 352 14.81 -14.76 3.62
C LYS A 352 16.17 -15.43 3.42
N LEU A 353 16.44 -16.52 4.12
CA LEU A 353 17.66 -17.31 3.95
C LEU A 353 17.68 -17.99 2.56
N MET A 354 16.54 -18.48 2.09
CA MET A 354 16.41 -19.01 0.73
C MET A 354 16.66 -17.90 -0.31
N ILE A 355 16.06 -16.72 -0.14
CA ILE A 355 16.27 -15.56 -1.00
C ILE A 355 17.74 -15.15 -1.04
N LYS A 356 18.43 -15.09 0.11
CA LYS A 356 19.88 -14.86 0.19
C LYS A 356 20.65 -15.84 -0.70
N ASN A 357 20.37 -17.14 -0.55
CA ASN A 357 21.06 -18.18 -1.29
C ASN A 357 20.75 -18.10 -2.79
N MET A 358 19.51 -17.80 -3.18
CA MET A 358 19.13 -17.58 -4.58
C MET A 358 19.87 -16.38 -5.17
N ALA A 359 19.91 -15.26 -4.45
CA ALA A 359 20.58 -14.04 -4.90
C ALA A 359 22.04 -14.29 -5.27
N VAL A 360 22.79 -15.00 -4.41
CA VAL A 360 24.21 -15.29 -4.65
C VAL A 360 24.38 -16.41 -5.68
N ASN A 361 23.73 -17.56 -5.48
CA ASN A 361 24.05 -18.77 -6.23
C ASN A 361 23.39 -18.86 -7.60
N ARG A 362 22.25 -18.20 -7.79
CA ARG A 362 21.45 -18.26 -9.03
C ARG A 362 21.47 -16.95 -9.81
N PHE A 363 21.55 -15.82 -9.11
CA PHE A 363 21.46 -14.48 -9.72
C PHE A 363 22.75 -13.66 -9.61
N ASN A 364 23.83 -14.25 -9.10
CA ASN A 364 25.18 -13.68 -9.04
C ASN A 364 25.26 -12.30 -8.36
N TYR A 365 24.44 -12.05 -7.35
CA TYR A 365 24.58 -10.84 -6.52
C TYR A 365 25.83 -10.94 -5.65
N ASP A 366 26.43 -9.80 -5.34
CA ASP A 366 27.63 -9.72 -4.50
C ASP A 366 27.38 -10.36 -3.12
N GLY A 367 28.18 -11.37 -2.79
CA GLY A 367 27.98 -12.18 -1.59
C GLY A 367 28.13 -11.38 -0.30
N GLU A 368 29.06 -10.43 -0.24
CA GLU A 368 29.29 -9.61 0.95
C GLU A 368 28.13 -8.65 1.20
N ALA A 369 27.68 -7.94 0.15
CA ALA A 369 26.54 -7.05 0.22
C ALA A 369 25.24 -7.79 0.59
N VAL A 370 25.02 -8.99 0.03
CA VAL A 370 23.86 -9.82 0.36
C VAL A 370 23.94 -10.34 1.80
N GLU A 371 25.11 -10.71 2.31
CA GLU A 371 25.29 -11.10 3.72
C GLU A 371 24.94 -9.94 4.68
N ALA A 372 25.42 -8.72 4.36
CA ALA A 372 25.12 -7.52 5.15
C ALA A 372 23.62 -7.16 5.12
N TRP A 373 22.98 -7.29 3.96
CA TRP A 373 21.54 -7.16 3.81
C TRP A 373 20.79 -8.19 4.66
N PHE A 374 21.19 -9.47 4.58
CA PHE A 374 20.54 -10.56 5.30
C PHE A 374 20.62 -10.36 6.81
N GLY A 375 21.81 -10.06 7.34
CA GLY A 375 21.97 -9.75 8.77
C GLY A 375 21.11 -8.58 9.24
N SER A 376 21.03 -7.51 8.44
CA SER A 376 20.17 -6.35 8.74
C SER A 376 18.68 -6.74 8.72
N SER A 377 18.26 -7.52 7.73
CA SER A 377 16.87 -7.98 7.55
C SER A 377 16.43 -8.91 8.68
N VAL A 378 17.29 -9.86 9.10
CA VAL A 378 17.05 -10.73 10.26
C VAL A 378 16.91 -9.89 11.53
N TYR A 379 17.84 -8.96 11.77
CA TYR A 379 17.81 -8.09 12.95
C TYR A 379 16.49 -7.31 13.05
N VAL A 380 16.06 -6.64 11.97
CA VAL A 380 14.81 -5.86 11.95
C VAL A 380 13.60 -6.76 12.21
N THR A 381 13.53 -7.91 11.56
CA THR A 381 12.41 -8.86 11.69
C THR A 381 12.25 -9.36 13.12
N ILE A 382 13.36 -9.84 13.71
CA ILE A 382 13.33 -10.38 15.07
C ILE A 382 13.06 -9.27 16.09
N MET A 383 13.72 -8.11 15.97
CA MET A 383 13.48 -7.00 16.91
C MET A 383 12.05 -6.49 16.85
N TYR A 384 11.43 -6.46 15.67
CA TYR A 384 10.00 -6.14 15.53
C TYR A 384 9.15 -7.17 16.29
N TYR A 385 9.34 -8.45 16.01
CA TYR A 385 8.60 -9.53 16.66
C TYR A 385 8.75 -9.50 18.20
N LEU A 386 9.98 -9.37 18.71
CA LEU A 386 10.26 -9.30 20.15
C LEU A 386 9.62 -8.09 20.83
N LYS A 387 9.53 -6.94 20.14
CA LYS A 387 8.94 -5.72 20.70
C LYS A 387 7.42 -5.79 20.77
N TYR A 388 6.79 -6.30 19.71
CA TYR A 388 5.35 -6.11 19.49
C TYR A 388 4.52 -7.38 19.64
N SER A 389 5.07 -8.57 19.38
CA SER A 389 4.28 -9.81 19.29
C SER A 389 4.71 -10.91 20.25
N ALA A 390 5.99 -10.98 20.63
CA ALA A 390 6.49 -12.00 21.57
C ALA A 390 5.82 -11.87 22.94
N LYS A 391 5.32 -12.99 23.49
CA LYS A 391 4.54 -13.05 24.73
C LYS A 391 5.26 -13.78 25.85
N ASN A 392 6.12 -14.75 25.54
CA ASN A 392 6.69 -15.67 26.52
C ASN A 392 8.18 -15.94 26.28
N LYS A 393 8.85 -16.61 27.23
CA LYS A 393 10.29 -16.93 27.15
C LYS A 393 10.64 -17.82 25.95
N SER A 394 9.75 -18.74 25.56
CA SER A 394 9.98 -19.61 24.40
C SER A 394 10.09 -18.82 23.09
N ASP A 395 9.35 -17.72 22.92
CA ASP A 395 9.45 -16.85 21.75
C ASP A 395 10.86 -16.26 21.61
N TYR A 396 11.44 -15.77 22.71
CA TYR A 396 12.80 -15.23 22.73
C TYR A 396 13.84 -16.31 22.45
N ASN A 397 13.69 -17.46 23.11
CA ASN A 397 14.60 -18.59 22.91
C ASN A 397 14.59 -19.06 21.45
N ALA A 398 13.42 -19.15 20.83
CA ALA A 398 13.27 -19.54 19.44
C ALA A 398 14.01 -18.57 18.51
N MET A 399 13.81 -17.26 18.69
CA MET A 399 14.48 -16.24 17.88
C MET A 399 16.00 -16.23 18.06
N PHE A 400 16.49 -16.36 19.29
CA PHE A 400 17.93 -16.36 19.57
C PHE A 400 18.60 -17.65 19.09
N THR A 401 17.95 -18.80 19.25
CA THR A 401 18.45 -20.09 18.75
C THR A 401 18.57 -20.05 17.23
N TRP A 402 17.50 -19.65 16.55
CA TRP A 402 17.50 -19.50 15.09
C TRP A 402 18.61 -18.55 14.61
N THR A 403 18.78 -17.39 15.26
CA THR A 403 19.82 -16.42 14.90
C THR A 403 21.22 -17.00 15.09
N LYS A 404 21.47 -17.71 16.19
CA LYS A 404 22.78 -18.31 16.47
C LYS A 404 23.17 -19.34 15.41
N GLU A 405 22.20 -20.12 14.95
CA GLU A 405 22.40 -21.18 13.95
C GLU A 405 22.55 -20.63 12.52
N ASN A 406 21.79 -19.59 12.15
CA ASN A 406 21.64 -19.16 10.75
C ASN A 406 22.28 -17.79 10.44
N CYS A 407 22.55 -16.96 11.46
CA CYS A 407 23.12 -15.63 11.28
C CYS A 407 23.99 -15.22 12.50
N PRO A 408 25.04 -15.99 12.83
CA PRO A 408 25.82 -15.82 14.06
C PRO A 408 26.49 -14.44 14.19
N THR A 409 26.76 -13.78 13.06
CA THR A 409 27.39 -12.45 12.99
C THR A 409 26.64 -11.36 13.75
N ILE A 410 25.30 -11.41 13.78
CA ILE A 410 24.46 -10.40 14.46
C ILE A 410 24.02 -10.83 15.86
N TYR A 411 24.27 -12.09 16.26
CA TYR A 411 23.68 -12.70 17.46
C TYR A 411 23.94 -11.88 18.73
N ASN A 412 25.21 -11.48 18.96
CA ASN A 412 25.60 -10.74 20.15
C ASN A 412 24.92 -9.36 20.23
N LYS A 413 24.86 -8.65 19.09
CA LYS A 413 24.18 -7.36 18.98
C LYS A 413 22.69 -7.49 19.26
N LEU A 414 22.03 -8.44 18.58
CA LEU A 414 20.60 -8.71 18.73
C LEU A 414 20.25 -9.02 20.20
N LYS A 415 21.03 -9.89 20.84
CA LYS A 415 20.83 -10.27 22.25
C LYS A 415 20.98 -9.06 23.17
N TYR A 416 22.03 -8.25 22.99
CA TYR A 416 22.26 -7.04 23.78
C TYR A 416 21.10 -6.04 23.64
N ASP A 417 20.70 -5.72 22.40
CA ASP A 417 19.66 -4.74 22.11
C ASP A 417 18.28 -5.21 22.62
N ALA A 418 17.97 -6.50 22.50
CA ALA A 418 16.75 -7.10 23.06
C ALA A 418 16.73 -7.04 24.60
N MET A 419 17.86 -7.34 25.26
CA MET A 419 17.99 -7.22 26.72
C MET A 419 17.81 -5.77 27.19
N LYS A 420 18.46 -4.81 26.51
CA LYS A 420 18.33 -3.39 26.81
C LYS A 420 16.87 -2.94 26.71
N PHE A 421 16.15 -3.35 25.67
CA PHE A 421 14.73 -3.08 25.51
C PHE A 421 13.89 -3.65 26.66
N PHE A 422 14.17 -4.89 27.09
CA PHE A 422 13.47 -5.51 28.22
C PHE A 422 13.67 -4.75 29.53
N VAL A 423 14.91 -4.36 29.84
CA VAL A 423 15.23 -3.56 31.04
C VAL A 423 14.49 -2.22 31.02
N MET A 424 14.49 -1.52 29.88
CA MET A 424 13.76 -0.26 29.73
C MET A 424 12.24 -0.44 29.91
N ARG A 425 11.67 -1.52 29.36
CA ARG A 425 10.24 -1.85 29.52
C ARG A 425 9.89 -2.18 30.98
N GLY A 426 10.75 -2.92 31.68
CA GLY A 426 10.61 -3.20 33.12
C GLY A 426 10.62 -1.93 33.97
N LEU A 427 11.61 -1.05 33.74
CA LEU A 427 11.70 0.26 34.41
C LEU A 427 10.49 1.16 34.11
N SER A 428 9.96 1.12 32.89
CA SER A 428 8.75 1.89 32.51
C SER A 428 7.48 1.40 33.21
N ARG A 429 7.35 0.09 33.45
CA ARG A 429 6.24 -0.49 34.22
C ARG A 429 6.34 -0.06 35.69
N LEU A 430 7.54 -0.15 36.28
CA LEU A 430 7.79 0.30 37.65
C LEU A 430 7.49 1.81 37.85
N ARG A 431 7.83 2.66 36.87
CA ARG A 431 7.49 4.10 36.89
C ARG A 431 5.98 4.37 36.78
N LYS A 432 5.22 3.56 36.03
CA LYS A 432 3.75 3.66 35.99
C LYS A 432 3.11 3.27 37.33
N PHE A 433 3.60 2.21 37.96
CA PHE A 433 3.16 1.83 39.32
C PHE A 433 3.53 2.89 40.38
N GLY A 434 4.71 3.51 40.26
CA GLY A 434 5.13 4.60 41.15
C GLY A 434 4.29 5.87 41.05
N ARG A 435 3.72 6.20 39.87
CA ARG A 435 2.80 7.34 39.71
C ARG A 435 1.38 7.06 40.22
N SER A 436 0.87 5.83 40.06
CA SER A 436 -0.43 5.44 40.62
C SER A 436 -0.42 5.38 42.16
N ALA A 437 0.72 5.10 42.78
CA ALA A 437 0.86 5.10 44.24
C ALA A 437 0.97 6.51 44.86
N VAL A 438 1.29 7.54 44.06
CA VAL A 438 1.38 8.93 44.53
C VAL A 438 0.04 9.67 44.42
N MET A 439 -0.85 9.26 43.50
CA MET A 439 -2.20 9.84 43.36
C MET A 439 -3.24 9.29 44.37
N GLN A 440 -2.89 8.32 45.21
CA GLN A 440 -3.72 7.89 46.35
C GLN A 440 -3.24 8.46 47.70
N LYS A 441 -2.26 9.35 47.68
CA LYS A 441 -1.79 10.11 48.85
C LYS A 441 -1.54 11.58 48.47
N SER A 442 -2.60 12.27 48.06
CA SER A 442 -2.68 13.73 48.06
C SER A 442 -4.13 14.15 48.22
#